data_AF-A0A519X0A2-F1
#
_entry.id   AF-A0A519X0A2-F1
#
_cell.length_a   1.000
_cell.length_b   1.000
_cell.length_c   1.000
_cell.angle_alpha   90.00
_cell.angle_beta   90.00
_cell.angle_gamma   90.00
#
_symmetry.space_group_name_H-M   'P 1'
#
loop_
_entity.id
_entity.type
_entity.pdbx_description
1 polymer ?
#
loop_
_entity_poly.entity_id
_entity_poly.type
_entity_poly.pdbx_seq_one_letter_code
_entity_poly.pdbx_strand_id
1 'polypeptide(L)' 'HPQLPQLKQQLYYLGAEYAAMSGSGSAVFGLFRRQIKAKEQLPHNYLIWEGFLQ' A
#
# COMPACT_ATOMS: atom_id res chain seq x y z
N HIS A 1 0.48 14.49 9.39
CA HIS A 1 -0.35 13.27 9.35
C HIS A 1 0.52 12.02 9.51
N PRO A 2 0.62 11.41 10.71
CA PRO A 2 1.47 10.23 10.96
C PRO A 2 0.97 8.94 10.27
N GLN A 3 -0.28 8.95 9.78
CA GLN A 3 -0.92 7.79 9.16
C GLN A 3 -0.28 7.37 7.83
N LEU A 4 0.24 8.31 7.02
CA LEU A 4 0.83 7.99 5.72
C LEU A 4 2.18 7.26 5.85
N PRO A 5 3.13 7.72 6.71
CA PRO A 5 4.33 6.94 7.03
C PRO A 5 4.02 5.54 7.59
N GLN A 6 3.01 5.43 8.47
CA GLN A 6 2.59 4.14 9.03
C GLN A 6 2.03 3.20 7.97
N LEU A 7 1.16 3.70 7.08
CA LEU A 7 0.61 2.91 5.97
C LEU A 7 1.72 2.45 5.01
N LYS A 8 2.68 3.32 4.69
CA LYS A 8 3.86 2.94 3.90
C LYS A 8 4.66 1.83 4.58
N GLN A 9 4.88 1.90 5.89
CA GLN A 9 5.55 0.82 6.63
C GLN A 9 4.73 -0.46 6.63
N GLN A 10 3.40 -0.39 6.78
CA GLN A 10 2.52 -1.56 6.69
C GLN A 10 2.67 -2.26 5.34
N LEU A 11 2.74 -1.54 4.22
CA LEU A 11 2.98 -2.16 2.91
C LEU A 11 4.29 -2.95 2.85
N TYR A 12 5.37 -2.43 3.46
CA TYR A 12 6.62 -3.19 3.59
C TYR A 12 6.46 -4.43 4.50
N TYR A 13 5.75 -4.31 5.63
CA TYR A 13 5.46 -5.47 6.49
C TYR A 13 4.64 -6.55 5.76
N LEU A 14 3.79 -6.16 4.82
CA LEU A 14 3.02 -7.07 3.97
C LEU A 14 3.83 -7.66 2.80
N GLY A 15 5.11 -7.30 2.67
CA GLY A 15 6.03 -7.87 1.67
C GLY A 15 6.17 -7.07 0.39
N ALA A 16 5.90 -5.75 0.41
CA ALA A 16 6.21 -4.90 -0.73
C ALA A 16 7.73 -4.83 -0.95
N GLU A 17 8.19 -5.00 -2.20
CA GLU A 17 9.59 -4.71 -2.58
C GLU A 17 9.85 -3.20 -2.54
N TYR A 18 8.82 -2.41 -2.83
CA TYR A 18 8.87 -0.96 -2.83
C TYR A 18 7.53 -0.40 -2.40
N ALA A 19 7.55 0.66 -1.61
CA ALA A 19 6.36 1.43 -1.26
C ALA A 19 6.66 2.93 -1.17
N ALA A 20 5.75 3.72 -1.71
CA ALA A 20 5.86 5.18 -1.75
C ALA A 20 4.49 5.86 -1.77
N MET A 21 4.52 7.15 -1.47
CA MET A 21 3.36 8.01 -1.70
C MET A 21 3.32 8.42 -3.18
N SER A 22 2.13 8.50 -3.76
CA SER A 22 1.93 8.99 -5.12
C SER A 22 1.93 10.52 -5.13
N GLY A 23 2.91 11.14 -5.81
CA GLY A 23 3.04 12.59 -5.93
C GLY A 23 3.05 13.32 -4.57
N SER A 24 2.19 14.32 -4.43
CA SER A 24 1.98 15.06 -3.17
C SER A 24 1.09 14.32 -2.14
N GLY A 25 0.64 13.11 -2.46
CA GLY A 25 -0.29 12.34 -1.62
C GLY A 25 -1.77 12.67 -1.85
N SER A 26 -2.69 12.06 -1.11
CA SER A 26 -2.48 11.17 0.05
C SER A 26 -2.44 9.66 -0.27
N ALA A 27 -2.45 9.28 -1.56
CA ALA A 27 -2.41 7.88 -1.95
C ALA A 27 -1.02 7.27 -1.69
N VAL A 28 -1.00 6.05 -1.15
CA VAL A 28 0.22 5.25 -0.95
C VAL A 28 0.08 3.96 -1.75
N PHE A 29 1.13 3.57 -2.45
CA PHE A 29 1.16 2.35 -3.24
C PHE A 29 2.36 1.48 -2.86
N GLY A 30 2.23 0.18 -3.10
CA GLY A 30 3.28 -0.81 -2.92
C GLY A 30 3.42 -1.69 -4.15
N LEU A 31 4.64 -2.12 -4.46
CA LEU A 31 4.95 -3.06 -5.52
C LEU A 31 5.24 -4.42 -4.90
N PHE A 32 4.56 -5.46 -5.39
CA PHE A 32 4.64 -6.81 -4.86
C PHE A 32 4.93 -7.81 -5.98
N ARG A 33 5.80 -8.79 -5.72
CA ARG A 33 6.04 -9.92 -6.65
C ARG A 33 4.90 -10.91 -6.71
N ARG A 34 4.13 -10.98 -5.64
CA ARG A 34 3.03 -11.93 -5.45
C ARG A 34 1.82 -11.15 -4.98
N GLN A 35 0.65 -11.59 -5.41
CA GLN A 35 -0.60 -11.02 -4.94
C GLN A 35 -0.72 -11.19 -3.42
N ILE A 36 -1.22 -10.17 -2.76
CA ILE A 36 -1.50 -10.15 -1.32
C ILE A 36 -3.01 -10.05 -1.09
N LYS A 37 -3.43 -10.29 0.16
CA LYS A 37 -4.83 -10.10 0.60
C LYS A 37 -5.00 -8.70 1.17
N ALA A 38 -4.75 -7.63 0.39
CA ALA A 38 -4.66 -6.28 0.95
C ALA A 38 -5.96 -5.83 1.61
N LYS A 39 -7.12 -6.19 1.04
CA LYS A 39 -8.44 -5.88 1.60
C LYS A 39 -8.72 -6.53 2.97
N GLU A 40 -8.07 -7.65 3.29
CA GLU A 40 -8.20 -8.31 4.60
C GLU A 40 -7.19 -7.73 5.62
N GLN A 41 -6.06 -7.20 5.13
CA GLN A 41 -4.91 -6.82 5.96
C GLN A 41 -4.81 -5.31 6.24
N LEU A 42 -5.47 -4.48 5.42
CA LEU A 42 -5.48 -3.03 5.56
C LEU A 42 -6.80 -2.51 6.16
N PRO A 43 -6.79 -1.31 6.79
CA PRO A 43 -8.01 -0.72 7.33
C PRO A 43 -9.11 -0.55 6.27
N HIS A 44 -10.33 -0.93 6.65
CA HIS A 44 -11.52 -0.93 5.77
C HIS A 44 -12.02 0.47 5.39
N ASN A 45 -11.52 1.51 6.05
CA ASN A 45 -11.85 2.91 5.78
C ASN A 45 -11.01 3.52 4.64
N TYR A 46 -10.19 2.72 3.95
CA TYR A 46 -9.44 3.13 2.78
C TYR A 46 -10.02 2.55 1.50
N LEU A 47 -9.98 3.34 0.42
CA LEU A 47 -10.20 2.83 -0.93
C LEU A 47 -8.96 2.03 -1.35
N ILE A 48 -9.12 0.72 -1.52
CA ILE A 48 -8.03 -0.18 -1.91
C ILE A 48 -8.23 -0.59 -3.37
N TRP A 49 -7.21 -0.35 -4.18
CA TRP A 49 -7.11 -0.80 -5.56
C TRP A 49 -5.90 -1.72 -5.73
N GLU A 50 -6.07 -2.77 -6.51
CA GLU A 50 -5.02 -3.74 -6.85
C GLU A 50 -5.05 -3.96 -8.36
N GLY A 51 -3.87 -4.09 -8.97
CA GLY A 51 -3.74 -4.38 -10.39
C GLY A 51 -2.32 -4.76 -10.77
N PHE A 52 -2.16 -5.34 -11.96
CA PHE A 52 -0.85 -5.70 -12.50
C PHE A 52 -0.26 -4.50 -13.25
N LEU A 53 1.03 -4.27 -13.03
CA LEU A 53 1.82 -3.39 -13.89
C LEU A 53 2.33 -4.21 -15.06
N GLN A 54 2.06 -3.73 -16.28
CA GLN A 54 2.61 -4.28 -17.52
C GLN A 54 3.77 -3.42 -18.01
#